data_AF-A0A246FCD5-F1
#
_entry.id   AF-A0A246FCD5-F1
#
_cell.length_a   1.000
_cell.length_b   1.000
_cell.length_c   1.000
_cell.angle_alpha   90.00
_cell.angle_beta   90.00
_cell.angle_gamma   90.00
#
_symmetry.space_group_name_H-M   'P 1'
#
loop_
_entity.id
_entity.type
_entity.pdbx_description
1 polymer ?
#
loop_
_entity_poly.entity_id
_entity_poly.type
_entity_poly.pdbx_seq_one_letter_code
_entity_poly.pdbx_strand_id
1 'polypeptide(L)' 'MNEESGFSPDLDEGGYYVTPQRFAQLVGLNDRPAIVQLWIDQEAIPTRRIGGRVLVDLGALLLMTQPDQS' A
#
# COMPACT_ATOMS: atom_id res chain seq x y z
N MET A 1 28.46 -9.77 -2.18
CA MET A 1 27.81 -9.00 -1.10
C MET A 1 26.43 -8.69 -1.64
N ASN A 2 25.38 -9.36 -1.16
CA ASN A 2 24.02 -9.11 -1.64
C ASN A 2 23.56 -7.84 -0.93
N GLU A 3 23.65 -6.71 -1.63
CA GLU A 3 23.03 -5.47 -1.18
C GLU A 3 21.51 -5.69 -1.26
N GLU A 4 20.92 -6.09 -0.15
CA GLU A 4 19.51 -5.85 0.11
C GLU A 4 19.33 -4.34 0.03
N SER A 5 19.00 -3.84 -1.16
CA SER A 5 18.57 -2.46 -1.35
C SER A 5 17.30 -2.31 -0.53
N GLY A 6 17.49 -1.86 0.71
CA GLY A 6 16.42 -1.47 1.62
C GLY A 6 15.60 -0.42 0.88
N PHE A 7 14.38 -0.82 0.51
CA PHE A 7 13.40 0.07 -0.07
C PHE A 7 13.25 1.28 0.88
N SER A 8 13.84 2.40 0.50
CA SER A 8 13.75 3.68 1.21
C SER A 8 12.87 4.59 0.36
N PRO A 9 11.56 4.62 0.61
CA PRO A 9 10.66 5.50 -0.14
C PRO A 9 10.97 6.96 0.23
N ASP A 10 11.23 7.79 -0.78
CA ASP A 10 11.36 9.24 -0.70
C ASP A 10 9.97 9.90 -0.55
N LEU A 11 9.49 10.06 0.68
CA LEU A 11 8.07 10.30 0.99
C LEU A 11 7.47 11.61 0.41
N ASP A 12 8.27 12.46 -0.22
CA ASP A 12 7.90 13.83 -0.59
C ASP A 12 7.45 14.05 -2.06
N GLU A 13 7.76 13.17 -3.03
CA GLU A 13 7.55 13.48 -4.47
C GLU A 13 6.62 12.55 -5.28
N GLY A 14 6.08 11.46 -4.72
CA GLY A 14 5.26 10.54 -5.51
C GLY A 14 4.24 9.78 -4.69
N GLY A 15 2.98 9.74 -5.17
CA GLY A 15 1.97 8.84 -4.64
C GLY A 15 2.48 7.39 -4.68
N TYR A 16 2.66 6.80 -3.51
CA TYR A 16 3.21 5.46 -3.35
C TYR A 16 2.16 4.40 -3.72
N TYR A 17 2.06 4.10 -5.01
CA TYR A 17 1.14 3.09 -5.50
C TYR A 17 1.81 1.72 -5.57
N VAL A 18 1.23 0.74 -4.89
CA VAL A 18 1.68 -0.66 -4.95
C VAL A 18 0.57 -1.59 -5.42
N THR A 19 0.93 -2.71 -6.03
CA THR A 19 -0.07 -3.74 -6.37
C THR A 19 -0.66 -4.35 -5.09
N PRO A 20 -1.89 -4.89 -5.12
CA PRO A 20 -2.46 -5.61 -3.98
C PRO A 20 -1.54 -6.73 -3.47
N GLN A 21 -0.86 -7.43 -4.39
CA GLN A 21 0.13 -8.45 -4.04
C GLN A 21 1.33 -7.86 -3.28
N ARG A 22 1.90 -6.75 -3.75
CA ARG A 22 3.02 -6.10 -3.05
C ARG A 22 2.59 -5.54 -1.70
N PHE A 23 1.38 -5.00 -1.60
CA PHE A 23 0.80 -4.59 -0.33
C PHE A 23 0.69 -5.76 0.65
N ALA A 24 0.16 -6.91 0.21
CA ALA A 24 0.07 -8.12 1.03
C ALA A 24 1.43 -8.53 1.60
N GLN A 25 2.51 -8.42 0.82
CA GLN A 25 3.87 -8.68 1.30
C GLN A 25 4.29 -7.70 2.40
N LEU A 26 4.03 -6.40 2.21
CA LEU A 26 4.42 -5.35 3.17
C LEU A 26 3.72 -5.52 4.53
N VAL A 27 2.47 -5.97 4.54
CA VAL A 27 1.68 -6.14 5.77
C VAL A 27 1.71 -7.56 6.34
N GLY A 28 2.58 -8.45 5.81
CA GLY A 28 2.72 -9.82 6.31
C GLY A 28 1.57 -10.77 5.95
N LEU A 29 0.81 -10.46 4.90
CA LEU A 29 -0.33 -11.24 4.38
C LEU A 29 -0.04 -11.94 3.06
N ASN A 30 1.22 -12.22 2.73
CA ASN A 30 1.62 -12.86 1.47
C ASN A 30 0.85 -14.17 1.20
N ASP A 31 0.62 -14.97 2.24
CA ASP A 31 -0.06 -16.27 2.12
C ASP A 31 -1.60 -16.15 2.25
N ARG A 32 -2.12 -14.93 2.40
CA ARG A 32 -3.54 -14.62 2.59
C ARG A 32 -4.01 -13.46 1.71
N PRO A 33 -3.79 -13.52 0.37
CA PRO A 33 -4.13 -12.41 -0.54
C PRO A 33 -5.64 -12.08 -0.55
N ALA A 34 -6.50 -13.04 -0.22
CA ALA A 34 -7.95 -12.84 -0.12
C ALA A 34 -8.34 -11.78 0.93
N ILE A 35 -7.55 -11.60 2.00
CA ILE A 35 -7.80 -10.57 3.02
C ILE A 35 -7.60 -9.18 2.42
N VAL A 36 -6.52 -8.99 1.65
CA VAL A 36 -6.26 -7.71 0.97
C VAL A 36 -7.35 -7.42 -0.05
N GLN A 37 -7.80 -8.42 -0.82
CA GLN A 37 -8.89 -8.23 -1.76
C GLN A 37 -10.19 -7.83 -1.04
N LEU A 38 -10.51 -8.46 0.09
CA LEU A 38 -11.67 -8.10 0.91
C LEU A 38 -11.61 -6.64 1.38
N TRP A 39 -10.44 -6.16 1.81
CA TRP A 39 -10.27 -4.76 2.21
C TRP A 39 -10.47 -3.79 1.05
N ILE A 40 -10.04 -4.15 -0.17
CA ILE A 40 -10.26 -3.36 -1.37
C ILE A 40 -11.75 -3.32 -1.71
N ASP A 41 -12.43 -4.46 -1.69
CA ASP A 41 -13.85 -4.58 -2.03
C ASP A 41 -14.75 -3.84 -1.02
N GLN A 42 -14.28 -3.72 0.23
CA GLN A 42 -14.94 -2.96 1.30
C GLN A 42 -14.52 -1.50 1.38
N GLU A 43 -13.65 -1.03 0.48
CA GLU A 43 -13.07 0.32 0.51
C GLU A 43 -12.36 0.67 1.84
N ALA A 44 -11.90 -0.36 2.57
CA ALA A 44 -11.25 -0.23 3.87
C ALA A 44 -9.80 0.25 3.79
N ILE A 45 -9.18 0.16 2.61
CA ILE A 45 -7.87 0.73 2.30
C ILE A 45 -7.98 1.63 1.06
N PRO A 46 -7.24 2.74 1.01
CA PRO A 46 -7.29 3.64 -0.12
C PRO A 46 -6.67 2.99 -1.36
N THR A 47 -7.40 3.05 -2.47
CA THR A 47 -6.97 2.50 -3.76
C THR A 47 -7.22 3.46 -4.91
N ARG A 48 -6.47 3.29 -5.99
CA ARG A 48 -6.64 4.02 -7.25
C ARG A 48 -6.63 3.07 -8.44
N ARG A 49 -7.43 3.39 -9.46
CA ARG A 49 -7.37 2.73 -10.77
C ARG A 49 -6.49 3.54 -11.71
N ILE A 50 -5.35 2.97 -12.09
CA ILE A 50 -4.39 3.59 -13.02
C ILE A 50 -4.13 2.60 -14.16
N GLY A 51 -4.39 3.01 -15.40
CA GLY A 51 -4.22 2.13 -16.58
C GLY A 51 -5.03 0.83 -16.49
N GLY A 52 -6.22 0.86 -15.89
CA GLY A 52 -7.07 -0.32 -15.70
C GLY A 52 -6.64 -1.27 -14.57
N ARG A 53 -5.56 -0.97 -13.84
CA ARG A 53 -5.08 -1.76 -12.70
C ARG A 53 -5.46 -1.09 -11.39
N VAL A 54 -5.88 -1.88 -10.41
CA VAL A 54 -6.09 -1.43 -9.02
C VAL A 54 -4.75 -1.40 -8.30
N LEU A 55 -4.43 -0.28 -7.68
CA LEU A 55 -3.23 -0.08 -6.87
C LEU A 55 -3.64 0.47 -5.50
N VAL A 56 -2.94 0.04 -4.45
CA VAL A 56 -3.10 0.57 -3.09
C VAL A 56 -2.28 1.85 -2.98
N ASP A 57 -2.90 2.92 -2.48
CA ASP A 57 -2.27 4.22 -2.25
C ASP A 57 -1.68 4.27 -0.84
N LEU A 58 -0.38 4.00 -0.71
CA LEU A 58 0.27 4.01 0.60
C LEU A 58 0.37 5.40 1.21
N GLY A 59 0.43 6.45 0.38
CA GLY A 59 0.47 7.83 0.87
C GLY A 59 -0.83 8.19 1.60
N ALA A 60 -1.96 7.93 0.96
CA ALA A 60 -3.28 8.09 1.59
C ALA A 60 -3.43 7.21 2.83
N LEU A 61 -2.93 5.96 2.79
CA LEU A 61 -3.01 5.06 3.94
C LEU A 61 -2.24 5.59 5.15
N LEU A 62 -1.04 6.15 4.95
CA LEU A 62 -0.24 6.74 6.03
C LEU A 62 -0.94 7.97 6.62
N LEU A 63 -1.56 8.81 5.79
CA LEU A 63 -2.34 9.96 6.26
C LEU A 63 -3.56 9.55 7.11
N MET A 64 -4.23 8.43 6.78
CA MET A 64 -5.33 7.91 7.61
C MET A 64 -4.88 7.44 9.00
N THR A 65 -3.61 7.08 9.15
CA THR A 65 -3.05 6.58 10.42
C THR A 65 -2.43 7.67 11.29
N GLN A 66 -2.30 8.90 10.80
CA GLN A 66 -1.83 10.01 11.62
C GLN A 66 -2.94 10.40 12.61
N PRO A 67 -2.69 10.31 13.93
CA PRO A 67 -3.63 10.82 14.91
C PRO A 67 -3.75 12.33 14.73
N ASP A 68 -4.99 12.82 14.71
CA ASP A 68 -5.35 14.23 14.70
C ASP A 68 -4.49 14.96 15.76
N GLN A 69 -3.48 15.70 15.33
CA GLN A 69 -2.66 16.52 16.22
C GLN A 69 -3.48 17.78 16.53
N SER A 70 -4.49 17.62 17.38
CA SER A 70 -5.27 18.71 18.00
C SER A 70 -4.84 18.92 19.45
#